data_AF-B9L7G0-F1
#
_entry.id   AF-B9L7G0-F1
#
_cell.length_a   1.000
_cell.length_b   1.000
_cell.length_c   1.000
_cell.angle_alpha   90.00
_cell.angle_beta   90.00
_cell.angle_gamma   90.00
#
_symmetry.space_group_name_H-M   'P 1'
#
loop_
_entity.id
_entity.type
_entity.pdbx_description
1 polymer ?
#
loop_
_entity_poly.entity_id
_entity_poly.type
_entity_poly.pdbx_seq_one_letter_code
_entity_poly.pdbx_strand_id
1 'polypeptide(L)'
;MLIREIQEFQKIRKDARAYFCYLLQRNLPNRLPNIGIDVIYEGLERIVHEIPGANAAYILDAGGKQISKMITVKEKYKNFQVEFNQANRTYFYKAVKEKKCILTDPYPSLIGGDMVVSAAMPIFNDKGELLYVAVIDLPLDEILKFVHQERGDTWAHNFNRVVYGIFAGALFAICVLLFIDGIKMFFTYTINNIDVKKMFESTILITLSLALFDLVKTLLFEEVIGEKEDHPFAIHKTMIKFLGSIVIALAIEGLMLVFKFAMIAPQKLMYAAMLLAAVTFLLIGLAYYMKNVGKDIK
;
A
#
# COMPACT_ATOMS: atom_id res chain seq x y z
N MET A 1 4.71 -12.09 8.29
CA MET A 1 5.06 -12.13 6.85
C MET A 1 3.85 -12.52 5.99
N LEU A 2 3.29 -13.73 6.16
CA LEU A 2 2.21 -14.26 5.31
C LEU A 2 1.01 -13.32 5.07
N ILE A 3 0.52 -12.65 6.12
CA ILE A 3 -0.66 -11.76 6.01
C ILE A 3 -0.38 -10.57 5.09
N ARG A 4 0.83 -10.02 5.15
CA ARG A 4 1.23 -8.87 4.33
C ARG A 4 1.37 -9.26 2.85
N GLU A 5 2.01 -10.39 2.57
CA GLU A 5 2.17 -10.91 1.20
C GLU A 5 0.81 -11.20 0.55
N ILE A 6 -0.14 -11.75 1.31
CA ILE A 6 -1.51 -11.98 0.82
C ILE A 6 -2.20 -10.65 0.52
N GLN A 7 -2.05 -9.64 1.37
CA GLN A 7 -2.62 -8.30 1.14
C GLN A 7 -2.00 -7.63 -0.10
N GLU A 8 -0.68 -7.68 -0.25
CA GLU A 8 0.03 -7.18 -1.44
C GLU A 8 -0.45 -7.91 -2.70
N PHE A 9 -0.61 -9.24 -2.65
CA PHE A 9 -1.14 -10.02 -3.76
C PHE A 9 -2.56 -9.59 -4.14
N GLN A 10 -3.45 -9.33 -3.19
CA GLN A 10 -4.81 -8.87 -3.52
C GLN A 10 -4.83 -7.56 -4.31
N LYS A 11 -3.85 -6.66 -4.11
CA LYS A 11 -3.73 -5.42 -4.89
C LYS A 11 -3.33 -5.70 -6.35
N ILE A 12 -2.42 -6.65 -6.57
CA ILE A 12 -1.88 -6.98 -7.90
C ILE A 12 -2.63 -8.11 -8.61
N ARG A 13 -3.58 -8.77 -7.93
CA ARG A 13 -4.24 -9.99 -8.41
C ARG A 13 -4.85 -9.86 -9.80
N LYS A 14 -5.46 -8.70 -10.10
CA LYS A 14 -6.10 -8.46 -11.41
C LYS A 14 -5.07 -8.47 -12.54
N ASP A 15 -3.97 -7.77 -12.34
CA ASP A 15 -2.88 -7.65 -13.30
C ASP A 15 -2.17 -9.00 -13.47
N ALA A 16 -1.86 -9.68 -12.36
CA ALA A 16 -1.28 -11.02 -12.37
C ALA A 16 -2.19 -12.01 -13.13
N ARG A 17 -3.51 -12.00 -12.86
CA ARG A 17 -4.46 -12.86 -13.57
C ARG A 17 -4.45 -12.57 -15.07
N ALA A 18 -4.47 -11.30 -15.47
CA ALA A 18 -4.46 -10.92 -16.87
C ALA A 18 -3.20 -11.44 -17.57
N TYR A 19 -2.03 -11.26 -16.96
CA TYR A 19 -0.74 -11.71 -17.48
C TYR A 19 -0.69 -13.24 -17.65
N PHE A 20 -0.93 -14.02 -16.59
CA PHE A 20 -0.83 -15.47 -16.67
C PHE A 20 -1.90 -16.09 -17.57
N CYS A 21 -3.12 -15.54 -17.58
CA CYS A 21 -4.15 -16.03 -18.49
C CYS A 21 -3.85 -15.69 -19.94
N TYR A 22 -3.29 -14.52 -20.24
CA TYR A 22 -2.81 -14.17 -21.57
C TYR A 22 -1.73 -15.16 -22.03
N LEU A 23 -0.78 -15.45 -21.14
CA LEU A 23 0.36 -16.31 -21.44
C LEU A 23 -0.06 -17.78 -21.68
N LEU A 24 -1.00 -18.29 -20.89
CA LEU A 24 -1.64 -19.59 -21.12
C LEU A 24 -2.44 -19.62 -22.43
N GLN A 25 -3.26 -18.60 -22.71
CA GLN A 25 -4.06 -18.52 -23.94
C GLN A 25 -3.20 -18.42 -25.20
N ARG A 26 -2.06 -17.76 -25.12
CA ARG A 26 -1.13 -17.59 -26.25
C ARG A 26 -0.42 -18.90 -26.61
N ASN A 27 -0.12 -19.74 -25.62
CA ASN A 27 0.71 -20.94 -25.82
C ASN A 27 -0.09 -22.25 -25.86
N LEU A 28 -1.34 -22.26 -25.39
CA LEU A 28 -2.17 -23.46 -25.35
C LEU A 28 -3.32 -23.39 -26.37
N PRO A 29 -3.45 -24.38 -27.27
CA PRO A 29 -4.60 -24.46 -28.18
C PRO A 29 -5.90 -24.65 -27.40
N ASN A 30 -6.98 -24.08 -27.92
CA ASN A 30 -8.32 -24.24 -27.36
C ASN A 30 -9.36 -24.16 -28.49
N ARG A 31 -10.46 -24.89 -28.35
CA ARG A 31 -11.57 -24.95 -29.32
C ARG A 31 -11.15 -25.41 -30.72
N LEU A 32 -10.19 -26.33 -30.78
CA LEU A 32 -9.75 -26.98 -32.01
C LEU A 32 -10.14 -28.46 -32.01
N PRO A 33 -10.35 -29.09 -33.18
CA PRO A 33 -10.54 -30.53 -33.26
C PRO A 33 -9.25 -31.26 -32.91
N ASN A 34 -9.35 -32.39 -32.19
CA ASN A 34 -8.25 -33.32 -31.87
C ASN A 34 -7.01 -32.67 -31.22
N ILE A 35 -7.20 -31.93 -30.13
CA ILE A 35 -6.07 -31.43 -29.33
C ILE A 35 -5.42 -32.61 -28.59
N GLY A 36 -4.19 -32.95 -28.94
CA GLY A 36 -3.40 -33.97 -28.24
C GLY A 36 -2.75 -33.44 -26.97
N ILE A 37 -2.53 -34.33 -25.99
CA ILE A 37 -1.87 -34.00 -24.71
C ILE A 37 -0.45 -33.46 -24.92
N ASP A 38 0.29 -33.99 -25.89
CA ASP A 38 1.69 -33.63 -26.15
C ASP A 38 1.83 -32.15 -26.52
N VAL A 39 0.88 -31.61 -27.30
CA VAL A 39 0.85 -30.19 -27.69
C VAL A 39 0.64 -29.28 -26.46
N ILE A 40 -0.21 -29.70 -25.52
CA ILE A 40 -0.42 -28.98 -24.26
C ILE A 40 0.83 -29.05 -23.40
N TYR A 41 1.49 -30.22 -23.36
CA TYR A 41 2.71 -30.43 -22.60
C TYR A 41 3.85 -29.53 -23.09
N GLU A 42 4.12 -29.52 -24.40
CA GLU A 42 5.14 -28.64 -25.00
C GLU A 42 4.82 -27.15 -24.81
N GLY A 43 3.53 -26.77 -24.87
CA GLY A 43 3.09 -25.41 -24.61
C GLY A 43 3.37 -24.99 -23.17
N LEU A 44 3.07 -25.86 -22.19
CA LEU A 44 3.38 -25.63 -20.78
C LEU A 44 4.88 -25.61 -20.50
N GLU A 45 5.66 -26.47 -21.16
CA GLU A 45 7.12 -26.52 -21.02
C GLU A 45 7.77 -25.20 -21.46
N ARG A 46 7.35 -24.64 -22.61
CA ARG A 46 7.77 -23.31 -23.05
C ARG A 46 7.46 -22.22 -22.02
N ILE A 47 6.24 -22.24 -21.47
CA ILE A 47 5.83 -21.28 -20.43
C ILE A 47 6.72 -21.40 -19.19
N VAL A 48 6.93 -22.61 -18.68
CA VAL A 48 7.72 -22.84 -17.46
C VAL A 48 9.18 -22.42 -17.66
N HIS A 49 9.73 -22.55 -18.87
CA HIS A 49 11.05 -22.04 -19.19
C HIS A 49 11.11 -20.51 -19.31
N GLU A 50 10.06 -19.85 -19.82
CA GLU A 50 9.96 -18.39 -19.84
C GLU A 50 9.76 -17.80 -18.43
N ILE A 51 9.19 -18.57 -17.50
CA ILE A 51 8.87 -18.15 -16.13
C ILE A 51 9.67 -19.02 -15.13
N PRO A 52 10.98 -18.79 -14.95
CA PRO A 52 11.83 -19.62 -14.10
C PRO A 52 11.42 -19.64 -12.63
N GLY A 53 10.60 -18.68 -12.19
CA GLY A 53 10.00 -18.66 -10.84
C GLY A 53 8.92 -19.72 -10.61
N ALA A 54 8.31 -20.28 -11.67
CA ALA A 54 7.24 -21.26 -11.55
C ALA A 54 7.71 -22.53 -10.80
N ASN A 55 6.87 -23.04 -9.90
CA ASN A 55 7.16 -24.26 -9.16
C ASN A 55 6.97 -25.49 -10.05
N ALA A 56 5.81 -25.60 -10.68
CA ALA A 56 5.44 -26.75 -11.49
C ALA A 56 4.29 -26.40 -12.45
N ALA A 57 4.23 -27.11 -13.57
CA ALA A 57 3.06 -27.17 -14.43
C ALA A 57 2.67 -28.63 -14.69
N TYR A 58 1.38 -28.87 -14.89
CA TYR A 58 0.84 -30.20 -15.13
C TYR A 58 -0.54 -30.15 -15.79
N ILE A 59 -0.97 -31.30 -16.33
CA ILE A 59 -2.20 -31.44 -17.09
C ILE A 59 -3.12 -32.41 -16.37
N LEU A 60 -4.36 -31.97 -16.14
CA LEU A 60 -5.45 -32.78 -15.61
C LEU A 60 -6.40 -33.18 -16.74
N ASP A 61 -6.98 -34.37 -16.67
CA ASP A 61 -8.09 -34.79 -17.51
C ASP A 61 -9.41 -34.09 -17.11
N ALA A 62 -10.48 -34.35 -17.87
CA ALA A 62 -11.81 -33.83 -17.57
C ALA A 62 -12.38 -34.28 -16.21
N GLY A 63 -11.84 -35.34 -15.62
CA GLY A 63 -12.20 -35.85 -14.29
C GLY A 63 -11.32 -35.30 -13.16
N GLY A 64 -10.35 -34.43 -13.47
CA GLY A 64 -9.42 -33.84 -12.51
C GLY A 64 -8.26 -34.74 -12.12
N LYS A 65 -8.04 -35.87 -12.80
CA LYS A 65 -6.87 -36.73 -12.58
C LYS A 65 -5.68 -36.20 -13.39
N GLN A 66 -4.51 -36.14 -12.78
CA GLN A 66 -3.29 -35.77 -13.48
C GLN A 66 -2.89 -36.87 -14.47
N ILE A 67 -2.68 -36.49 -15.72
CA ILE A 67 -2.34 -37.39 -16.83
C ILE A 67 -0.96 -37.11 -17.44
N SER A 68 -0.34 -35.96 -17.10
CA SER A 68 1.03 -35.64 -17.52
C SER A 68 2.05 -35.84 -16.41
N LYS A 69 3.32 -36.00 -16.80
CA LYS A 69 4.44 -35.74 -15.89
C LYS A 69 4.42 -34.27 -15.47
N MET A 70 5.01 -33.99 -14.32
CA MET A 70 5.17 -32.64 -13.82
C MET A 70 6.30 -31.94 -14.58
N ILE A 71 6.02 -30.73 -15.05
CA ILE A 71 6.97 -29.86 -15.75
C ILE A 71 7.52 -28.88 -14.73
N THR A 72 8.83 -28.90 -14.48
CA THR A 72 9.46 -28.00 -13.51
C THR A 72 10.93 -27.76 -13.83
N VAL A 73 11.39 -26.53 -13.59
CA VAL A 73 12.81 -26.16 -13.64
C VAL A 73 13.52 -26.40 -12.30
N LYS A 74 12.78 -26.69 -11.22
CA LYS A 74 13.36 -26.87 -9.87
C LYS A 74 13.66 -28.35 -9.63
N GLU A 75 14.94 -28.68 -9.46
CA GLU A 75 15.40 -30.06 -9.21
C GLU A 75 14.64 -30.74 -8.05
N LYS A 76 14.29 -29.98 -7.00
CA LYS A 76 13.53 -30.49 -5.85
C LYS A 76 12.17 -31.10 -6.19
N TYR A 77 11.59 -30.77 -7.34
CA TYR A 77 10.23 -31.18 -7.72
C TYR A 77 10.18 -32.17 -8.89
N LYS A 78 11.31 -32.48 -9.55
CA LYS A 78 11.32 -33.36 -10.73
C LYS A 78 10.81 -34.78 -10.46
N ASN A 79 11.00 -35.27 -9.23
CA ASN A 79 10.61 -36.62 -8.82
C ASN A 79 9.31 -36.67 -8.01
N PHE A 80 8.60 -35.55 -7.85
CA PHE A 80 7.32 -35.53 -7.16
C PHE A 80 6.22 -36.06 -8.08
N GLN A 81 5.61 -37.18 -7.69
CA GLN A 81 4.38 -37.67 -8.31
C GLN A 81 3.20 -37.30 -7.42
N VAL A 82 2.34 -36.39 -7.89
CA VAL A 82 1.07 -36.08 -7.23
C VAL A 82 0.01 -36.99 -7.83
N GLU A 83 -0.01 -38.25 -7.37
CA GLU A 83 -0.96 -39.25 -7.85
C GLU A 83 -2.31 -39.10 -7.12
N PHE A 84 -3.03 -38.00 -7.37
CA PHE A 84 -4.34 -37.76 -6.77
C PHE A 84 -5.32 -37.13 -7.76
N ASN A 85 -6.59 -37.46 -7.60
CA ASN A 85 -7.69 -36.74 -8.21
C ASN A 85 -7.79 -35.34 -7.57
N GLN A 86 -7.62 -34.30 -8.38
CA GLN A 86 -7.59 -32.90 -7.99
C GLN A 86 -8.92 -32.17 -8.33
N ALA A 87 -9.99 -32.90 -8.64
CA ALA A 87 -11.28 -32.30 -9.02
C ALA A 87 -11.92 -31.42 -7.94
N ASN A 88 -11.64 -31.71 -6.66
CA ASN A 88 -12.11 -30.90 -5.52
C ASN A 88 -11.32 -29.59 -5.32
N ARG A 89 -10.24 -29.38 -6.09
CA ARG A 89 -9.37 -28.22 -5.92
C ARG A 89 -9.95 -26.98 -6.57
N THR A 90 -9.71 -25.83 -5.93
CA THR A 90 -10.26 -24.54 -6.33
C THR A 90 -9.92 -24.15 -7.75
N TYR A 91 -8.69 -24.39 -8.20
CA TYR A 91 -8.31 -24.11 -9.58
C TYR A 91 -9.08 -24.97 -10.59
N PHE A 92 -9.39 -26.23 -10.27
CA PHE A 92 -10.07 -27.13 -11.19
C PHE A 92 -11.56 -26.77 -11.30
N TYR A 93 -12.30 -26.84 -10.20
CA TYR A 93 -13.76 -26.67 -10.28
C TYR A 93 -14.16 -25.26 -10.72
N LYS A 94 -13.41 -24.20 -10.34
CA LYS A 94 -13.71 -22.83 -10.79
C LYS A 94 -13.37 -22.64 -12.26
N ALA A 95 -12.23 -23.13 -12.74
CA ALA A 95 -11.87 -23.06 -14.16
C ALA A 95 -12.93 -23.73 -15.03
N VAL A 96 -13.31 -24.95 -14.68
CA VAL A 96 -14.31 -25.74 -15.43
C VAL A 96 -15.69 -25.08 -15.37
N LYS A 97 -16.15 -24.66 -14.19
CA LYS A 97 -17.45 -23.99 -14.01
C LYS A 97 -17.54 -22.67 -14.76
N GLU A 98 -16.50 -21.85 -14.71
CA GLU A 98 -16.47 -20.53 -15.36
C GLU A 98 -16.08 -20.61 -16.85
N LYS A 99 -15.64 -21.78 -17.35
CA LYS A 99 -15.17 -22.04 -18.72
C LYS A 99 -14.13 -21.04 -19.23
N LYS A 100 -13.29 -20.52 -18.33
CA LYS A 100 -12.26 -19.52 -18.64
C LYS A 100 -11.05 -19.69 -17.73
N CYS A 101 -9.95 -19.06 -18.13
CA CYS A 101 -8.77 -19.01 -17.28
C CYS A 101 -9.04 -18.28 -15.96
N ILE A 102 -8.54 -18.87 -14.87
CA ILE A 102 -8.62 -18.31 -13.54
C ILE A 102 -7.25 -18.29 -12.87
N LEU A 103 -7.15 -17.45 -11.84
CA LEU A 103 -6.04 -17.39 -10.90
C LEU A 103 -6.62 -17.58 -9.49
N THR A 104 -6.11 -18.55 -8.73
CA THR A 104 -6.63 -18.82 -7.38
C THR A 104 -6.29 -17.71 -6.39
N ASP A 105 -6.86 -17.79 -5.19
CA ASP A 105 -6.28 -17.12 -4.03
C ASP A 105 -5.05 -17.93 -3.55
N PRO A 106 -4.11 -17.34 -2.79
CA PRO A 106 -2.93 -18.04 -2.30
C PRO A 106 -3.30 -19.21 -1.40
N TYR A 107 -2.65 -20.35 -1.60
CA TYR A 107 -2.87 -21.55 -0.80
C TYR A 107 -1.59 -22.39 -0.70
N PRO A 108 -1.45 -23.28 0.31
CA PRO A 108 -0.29 -24.15 0.41
C PRO A 108 -0.26 -25.17 -0.73
N SER A 109 0.84 -25.22 -1.48
CA SER A 109 1.01 -26.18 -2.56
C SER A 109 1.00 -27.61 -2.03
N LEU A 110 0.49 -28.52 -2.85
CA LEU A 110 0.66 -29.96 -2.66
C LEU A 110 2.14 -30.38 -2.74
N ILE A 111 2.95 -29.56 -3.41
CA ILE A 111 4.33 -29.86 -3.75
C ILE A 111 5.22 -28.92 -2.93
N GLY A 112 5.78 -29.45 -1.85
CA GLY A 112 6.70 -28.73 -0.96
C GLY A 112 6.05 -27.84 0.11
N GLY A 113 4.73 -27.61 0.09
CA GLY A 113 4.01 -26.87 1.13
C GLY A 113 4.17 -25.34 1.07
N ASP A 114 4.94 -24.83 0.10
CA ASP A 114 5.12 -23.40 -0.13
C ASP A 114 3.78 -22.74 -0.52
N MET A 115 3.59 -21.48 -0.13
CA MET A 115 2.40 -20.71 -0.54
C MET A 115 2.47 -20.40 -2.03
N VAL A 116 1.49 -20.89 -2.79
CA VAL A 116 1.40 -20.72 -4.24
C VAL A 116 0.06 -20.12 -4.63
N VAL A 117 0.05 -19.57 -5.83
CA VAL A 117 -1.15 -19.23 -6.57
C VAL A 117 -1.12 -20.04 -7.86
N SER A 118 -2.24 -20.64 -8.24
CA SER A 118 -2.30 -21.44 -9.47
C SER A 118 -3.10 -20.71 -10.54
N ALA A 119 -2.50 -20.63 -11.72
CA ALA A 119 -3.21 -20.28 -12.95
C ALA A 119 -3.74 -21.58 -13.58
N ALA A 120 -5.03 -21.63 -13.87
CA ALA A 120 -5.65 -22.80 -14.49
C ALA A 120 -6.47 -22.42 -15.72
N MET A 121 -6.22 -23.12 -16.82
CA MET A 121 -6.85 -22.92 -18.12
C MET A 121 -7.59 -24.19 -18.55
N PRO A 122 -8.93 -24.14 -18.66
CA PRO A 122 -9.70 -25.25 -19.20
C PRO A 122 -9.60 -25.25 -20.74
N ILE A 123 -9.31 -26.41 -21.30
CA ILE A 123 -9.14 -26.64 -22.74
C ILE A 123 -10.32 -27.47 -23.23
N PHE A 124 -11.04 -26.93 -24.21
CA PHE A 124 -12.19 -27.53 -24.83
C PHE A 124 -11.90 -27.91 -26.28
N ASN A 125 -12.59 -28.92 -26.81
CA ASN A 125 -12.59 -29.20 -28.25
C ASN A 125 -13.51 -28.23 -29.02
N ASP A 126 -13.57 -28.40 -30.34
CA ASP A 126 -14.45 -27.70 -31.27
C ASP A 126 -15.95 -27.86 -30.95
N LYS A 127 -16.32 -28.95 -30.27
CA LYS A 127 -17.70 -29.22 -29.80
C LYS A 127 -18.02 -28.62 -28.42
N GLY A 128 -17.05 -27.99 -27.77
CA GLY A 128 -17.20 -27.41 -26.43
C GLY A 128 -17.14 -28.42 -25.28
N GLU A 129 -16.67 -29.64 -25.53
CA GLU A 129 -16.42 -30.67 -24.51
C GLU A 129 -15.06 -30.42 -23.85
N LEU A 130 -14.99 -30.55 -22.53
CA LEU A 130 -13.75 -30.37 -21.78
C LEU A 130 -12.81 -31.55 -22.06
N LEU A 131 -11.61 -31.25 -22.56
CA LEU A 131 -10.57 -32.26 -22.77
C LEU A 131 -9.62 -32.30 -21.57
N TYR A 132 -9.06 -31.13 -21.25
CA TYR A 132 -7.98 -31.00 -20.27
C TYR A 132 -8.13 -29.73 -19.42
N VAL A 133 -7.47 -29.72 -18.27
CA VAL A 133 -7.20 -28.50 -17.51
C VAL A 133 -5.70 -28.38 -17.31
N ALA A 134 -5.11 -27.36 -17.91
CA ALA A 134 -3.70 -27.03 -17.75
C ALA A 134 -3.51 -26.14 -16.52
N VAL A 135 -2.60 -26.51 -15.62
CA VAL A 135 -2.37 -25.84 -14.35
C VAL A 135 -0.90 -25.46 -14.21
N ILE A 136 -0.63 -24.25 -13.71
CA ILE A 136 0.71 -23.77 -13.36
C ILE A 136 0.68 -23.23 -11.94
N ASP A 137 1.57 -23.76 -11.10
CA ASP A 137 1.80 -23.33 -9.72
C ASP A 137 2.92 -22.29 -9.67
N LEU A 138 2.59 -21.12 -9.14
CA LEU A 138 3.48 -19.97 -9.03
C LEU A 138 3.66 -19.61 -7.56
N PRO A 139 4.89 -19.63 -7.02
CA PRO A 139 5.17 -19.15 -5.67
C PRO A 139 4.70 -17.72 -5.47
N LEU A 140 4.08 -17.46 -4.32
CA LEU A 140 3.56 -16.13 -4.00
C LEU A 140 4.66 -15.07 -4.01
N ASP A 141 5.84 -15.40 -3.48
CA ASP A 141 6.99 -14.50 -3.41
C ASP A 141 7.56 -14.16 -4.79
N GLU A 142 7.58 -15.11 -5.73
CA GLU A 142 8.01 -14.88 -7.11
C GLU A 142 7.04 -13.98 -7.88
N ILE A 143 5.72 -14.16 -7.69
CA ILE A 143 4.72 -13.27 -8.30
C ILE A 143 4.89 -11.82 -7.80
N LEU A 144 5.13 -11.66 -6.49
CA LEU A 144 5.31 -10.34 -5.88
C LEU A 144 6.58 -9.65 -6.41
N LYS A 145 7.69 -10.39 -6.58
CA LYS A 145 8.93 -9.85 -7.18
C LYS A 145 8.70 -9.39 -8.61
N PHE A 146 8.04 -10.20 -9.44
CA PHE A 146 7.81 -9.90 -10.85
C PHE A 146 7.00 -8.60 -11.04
N VAL A 147 5.91 -8.43 -10.29
CA VAL A 147 5.07 -7.23 -10.39
C VAL A 147 5.73 -6.00 -9.76
N HIS A 148 6.57 -6.18 -8.74
CA HIS A 148 7.33 -5.07 -8.16
C HIS A 148 8.49 -4.62 -9.05
N GLN A 149 9.05 -5.49 -9.88
CA GLN A 149 10.19 -5.16 -10.74
C GLN A 149 9.79 -4.38 -12.01
N GLU A 150 8.58 -4.56 -12.54
CA GLU A 150 8.08 -3.76 -13.68
C GLU A 150 7.64 -2.34 -13.28
N ARG A 151 7.28 -2.12 -12.00
CA ARG A 151 7.12 -0.77 -11.46
C ARG A 151 8.50 -0.23 -11.10
N GLY A 152 9.08 0.59 -11.97
CA GLY A 152 10.31 1.39 -11.72
C GLY A 152 10.19 2.42 -10.57
N ASP A 153 9.43 2.13 -9.51
CA ASP A 153 9.10 3.00 -8.39
C ASP A 153 10.18 3.03 -7.31
N THR A 154 11.06 2.04 -7.22
CA THR A 154 11.95 1.92 -6.06
C THR A 154 12.97 3.05 -5.97
N TRP A 155 13.49 3.51 -7.12
CA TRP A 155 14.51 4.57 -7.14
C TRP A 155 13.92 5.95 -6.82
N ALA A 156 12.83 6.34 -7.49
CA ALA A 156 12.15 7.61 -7.23
C ALA A 156 11.58 7.68 -5.80
N HIS A 157 11.03 6.56 -5.30
CA HIS A 157 10.54 6.46 -3.94
C HIS A 157 11.67 6.64 -2.91
N ASN A 158 12.81 5.98 -3.12
CA ASN A 158 13.96 6.11 -2.22
C ASN A 158 14.57 7.52 -2.28
N PHE A 159 14.61 8.16 -3.45
CA PHE A 159 15.07 9.54 -3.59
C PHE A 159 14.18 10.52 -2.81
N ASN A 160 12.86 10.45 -3.00
CA ASN A 160 11.92 11.31 -2.28
C ASN A 160 12.05 11.13 -0.76
N ARG A 161 12.17 9.88 -0.29
CA ARG A 161 12.38 9.57 1.14
C ARG A 161 13.60 10.29 1.73
N VAL A 162 14.72 10.33 0.98
CA VAL A 162 15.94 11.02 1.41
C VAL A 162 15.73 12.53 1.45
N VAL A 163 15.10 13.11 0.42
CA VAL A 163 14.81 14.54 0.36
C VAL A 163 13.92 14.97 1.54
N TYR A 164 12.81 14.27 1.78
CA TYR A 164 11.94 14.56 2.92
C TYR A 164 12.64 14.35 4.28
N GLY A 165 13.54 13.38 4.38
CA GLY A 165 14.38 13.19 5.57
C GLY A 165 15.29 14.39 5.86
N ILE A 166 15.90 14.97 4.84
CA ILE A 166 16.73 16.18 4.99
C ILE A 166 15.88 17.37 5.45
N PHE A 167 14.71 17.58 4.83
CA PHE A 167 13.80 18.67 5.22
C PHE A 167 13.31 18.51 6.66
N ALA A 168 12.90 17.30 7.05
CA ALA A 168 12.47 17.02 8.42
C ALA A 168 13.60 17.26 9.43
N GLY A 169 14.84 16.87 9.10
CA GLY A 169 16.02 17.14 9.94
C GLY A 169 16.30 18.64 10.11
N ALA A 170 16.22 19.42 9.04
CA ALA A 170 16.40 20.86 9.08
C ALA A 170 15.30 21.55 9.93
N LEU A 171 14.04 21.18 9.72
CA LEU A 171 12.91 21.70 10.51
C LEU A 171 13.01 21.30 11.98
N PHE A 172 13.49 20.09 12.28
CA PHE A 172 13.74 19.65 13.65
C PHE A 172 14.81 20.51 14.34
N ALA A 173 15.90 20.82 13.64
CA ALA A 173 16.94 21.70 14.18
C ALA A 173 16.38 23.10 14.52
N ILE A 174 15.57 23.68 13.62
CA ILE A 174 14.88 24.97 13.87
C ILE A 174 13.95 24.87 15.09
N CYS A 175 13.16 23.80 15.17
CA CYS A 175 12.27 23.53 16.31
C CYS A 175 13.02 23.51 17.64
N VAL A 176 14.16 22.82 17.71
CA VAL A 176 15.01 22.74 18.91
C VAL A 176 15.60 24.11 19.25
N LEU A 177 16.07 24.88 18.27
CA LEU A 177 16.61 26.22 18.51
C LEU A 177 15.55 27.16 19.10
N LEU A 178 14.34 27.18 18.52
CA LEU A 178 13.22 27.98 19.02
C LEU A 178 12.80 27.57 20.45
N PHE A 179 12.82 26.27 20.75
CA PHE A 179 12.51 25.76 22.09
C PHE A 179 13.53 26.26 23.12
N ILE A 180 14.82 26.11 22.81
CA ILE A 180 15.92 26.55 23.69
C ILE A 180 15.86 28.06 23.92
N ASP A 181 15.63 28.84 22.85
CA ASP A 181 15.54 30.29 22.94
C ASP A 181 14.33 30.74 23.77
N GLY A 182 13.18 30.11 23.53
CA GLY A 182 11.96 30.33 24.32
C GLY A 182 12.18 30.07 25.82
N ILE A 183 12.82 28.97 26.18
CA ILE A 183 13.17 28.65 27.58
C ILE A 183 14.17 29.66 28.14
N LYS A 184 15.23 29.99 27.41
CA LYS A 184 16.24 30.95 27.88
C LYS A 184 15.61 32.32 28.17
N MET A 185 14.74 32.79 27.28
CA MET A 185 14.01 34.04 27.44
C MET A 185 13.08 34.00 28.65
N PHE A 186 12.42 32.86 28.90
CA PHE A 186 11.61 32.66 30.11
C PHE A 186 12.44 32.79 31.39
N PHE A 187 13.54 32.04 31.51
CA PHE A 187 14.33 31.98 32.74
C PHE A 187 15.14 33.25 33.00
N THR A 188 15.78 33.83 31.98
CA THR A 188 16.68 34.98 32.15
C THR A 188 15.93 36.24 32.56
N TYR A 189 14.72 36.44 32.04
CA TYR A 189 13.95 37.65 32.28
C TYR A 189 12.99 37.50 33.48
N THR A 190 12.41 36.32 33.72
CA THR A 190 11.52 36.13 34.87
C THR A 190 12.25 36.31 36.22
N ILE A 191 13.53 35.94 36.30
CA ILE A 191 14.31 36.01 37.56
C ILE A 191 14.84 37.42 37.82
N ASN A 192 15.20 38.19 36.79
CA ASN A 192 15.91 39.46 36.95
C ASN A 192 15.01 40.70 36.86
N ASN A 193 13.88 40.65 36.14
CA ASN A 193 12.88 41.73 36.10
C ASN A 193 11.62 41.22 35.37
N ILE A 194 10.45 41.24 36.04
CA ILE A 194 9.18 40.78 35.45
C ILE A 194 8.75 41.75 34.33
N ASP A 195 9.16 41.45 33.10
CA ASP A 195 8.71 42.13 31.89
C ASP A 195 7.67 41.25 31.18
N VAL A 196 6.41 41.64 31.33
CA VAL A 196 5.25 40.96 30.73
C VAL A 196 5.40 40.82 29.21
N LYS A 197 6.02 41.77 28.54
CA LYS A 197 6.22 41.70 27.08
C LYS A 197 7.14 40.54 26.69
N LYS A 198 8.21 40.31 27.45
CA LYS A 198 9.16 39.22 27.19
C LYS A 198 8.62 37.85 27.57
N MET A 199 7.74 37.78 28.57
CA MET A 199 6.98 36.57 28.86
C MET A 199 6.10 36.17 27.67
N PHE A 200 5.45 37.13 27.00
CA PHE A 200 4.69 36.86 25.78
C PHE A 200 5.56 36.37 24.63
N GLU A 201 6.71 37.01 24.39
CA GLU A 201 7.64 36.61 23.33
C GLU A 201 8.16 35.18 23.55
N SER A 202 8.52 34.83 24.80
CA SER A 202 8.92 33.47 25.18
C SER A 202 7.81 32.43 24.94
N THR A 203 6.57 32.72 25.34
CA THR A 203 5.44 31.80 25.13
C THR A 203 5.13 31.60 23.64
N ILE A 204 5.27 32.65 22.81
CA ILE A 204 5.13 32.55 21.35
C ILE A 204 6.20 31.62 20.78
N LEU A 205 7.47 31.77 21.17
CA LEU A 205 8.57 30.92 20.69
C LEU A 205 8.36 29.45 21.05
N ILE A 206 7.91 29.17 22.28
CA ILE A 206 7.60 27.81 22.74
C ILE A 206 6.41 27.22 21.97
N THR A 207 5.35 28.01 21.73
CA THR A 207 4.16 27.57 20.98
C THR A 207 4.50 27.28 19.52
N LEU A 208 5.30 28.15 18.88
CA LEU A 208 5.79 27.96 17.51
C LEU A 208 6.66 26.70 17.39
N SER A 209 7.53 26.46 18.38
CA SER A 209 8.33 25.25 18.45
C SER A 209 7.46 23.99 18.53
N LEU A 210 6.45 23.97 19.40
CA LEU A 210 5.52 22.82 19.51
C LEU A 210 4.79 22.55 18.19
N ALA A 211 4.31 23.60 17.51
CA ALA A 211 3.65 23.46 16.21
C ALA A 211 4.59 22.89 15.13
N LEU A 212 5.85 23.33 15.09
CA LEU A 212 6.85 22.80 14.18
C LEU A 212 7.22 21.36 14.49
N PHE A 213 7.25 20.97 15.77
CA PHE A 213 7.51 19.59 16.16
C PHE A 213 6.45 18.62 15.63
N ASP A 214 5.16 18.97 15.75
CA ASP A 214 4.07 18.14 15.23
C ASP A 214 4.14 17.97 13.70
N LEU A 215 4.55 19.03 12.99
CA LEU A 215 4.79 18.99 11.55
C LEU A 215 5.97 18.08 11.18
N VAL A 216 7.10 18.21 11.88
CA VAL A 216 8.28 17.34 11.69
C VAL A 216 7.92 15.87 11.94
N LYS A 217 7.21 15.59 13.02
CA LYS A 217 6.75 14.24 13.34
C LYS A 217 5.89 13.68 12.20
N THR A 218 4.94 14.46 11.72
CA THR A 218 4.04 14.05 10.63
C THR A 218 4.84 13.73 9.35
N LEU A 219 5.75 14.63 8.93
CA LEU A 219 6.62 14.43 7.76
C LEU A 219 7.49 13.17 7.89
N LEU A 220 8.06 12.89 9.07
CA LEU A 220 8.88 11.71 9.30
C LEU A 220 8.06 10.42 9.23
N PHE A 221 6.88 10.38 9.86
CA PHE A 221 6.06 9.17 9.88
C PHE A 221 5.50 8.82 8.49
N GLU A 222 4.99 9.81 7.76
CA GLU A 222 4.28 9.56 6.51
C GLU A 222 5.22 9.37 5.32
N GLU A 223 6.25 10.22 5.18
CA GLU A 223 7.13 10.20 4.00
C GLU A 223 8.45 9.44 4.23
N VAL A 224 8.97 9.44 5.46
CA VAL A 224 10.26 8.80 5.77
C VAL A 224 10.11 7.39 6.32
N ILE A 225 9.17 7.09 7.21
CA ILE A 225 9.01 5.73 7.75
C ILE A 225 8.14 4.88 6.83
N GLY A 226 7.20 5.50 6.12
CA GLY A 226 6.37 4.83 5.13
C GLY A 226 5.26 3.98 5.73
N GLU A 227 4.74 4.35 6.90
CA GLU A 227 3.46 3.83 7.41
C GLU A 227 2.30 4.40 6.58
N LYS A 228 2.23 4.03 5.30
CA LYS A 228 1.09 4.31 4.43
C LYS A 228 0.01 3.29 4.77
N GLU A 229 -1.03 3.71 5.50
CA GLU A 229 -2.27 2.94 5.52
C GLU A 229 -2.77 2.84 4.07
N ASP A 230 -2.85 1.64 3.50
CA ASP A 230 -3.19 1.42 2.08
C ASP A 230 -4.65 1.73 1.70
N HIS A 231 -5.41 2.35 2.60
CA HIS A 231 -6.78 2.73 2.31
C HIS A 231 -6.83 4.07 1.56
N PRO A 232 -7.76 4.26 0.60
CA PRO A 232 -8.06 5.57 0.00
C PRO A 232 -8.32 6.67 1.04
N PHE A 233 -8.70 6.26 2.26
CA PHE A 233 -8.88 7.10 3.44
C PHE A 233 -7.60 7.71 4.01
N ALA A 234 -6.42 7.14 3.73
CA ALA A 234 -5.16 7.57 4.34
C ALA A 234 -4.67 8.92 3.84
N ILE A 235 -4.91 9.24 2.56
CA ILE A 235 -4.57 10.55 1.98
C ILE A 235 -5.40 11.66 2.63
N HIS A 236 -6.71 11.43 2.79
CA HIS A 236 -7.58 12.39 3.47
C HIS A 236 -7.26 12.50 4.96
N LYS A 237 -6.95 11.38 5.64
CA LYS A 237 -6.58 11.33 7.07
C LYS A 237 -5.30 12.14 7.35
N THR A 238 -4.32 12.04 6.46
CA THR A 238 -3.07 12.81 6.50
C THR A 238 -3.34 14.31 6.39
N MET A 239 -4.09 14.72 5.36
CA MET A 239 -4.46 16.13 5.15
C MET A 239 -5.26 16.71 6.32
N ILE A 240 -6.18 15.94 6.90
CA ILE A 240 -6.98 16.35 8.06
C ILE A 240 -6.10 16.54 9.29
N LYS A 241 -5.16 15.63 9.57
CA LYS A 241 -4.22 15.76 10.70
C LYS A 241 -3.32 16.99 10.54
N PHE A 242 -2.78 17.19 9.34
CA PHE A 242 -1.94 18.33 9.02
C PHE A 242 -2.69 19.66 9.20
N LEU A 243 -3.87 19.80 8.57
CA LEU A 243 -4.66 21.02 8.71
C LEU A 243 -5.14 21.23 10.15
N GLY A 244 -5.52 20.15 10.85
CA GLY A 244 -5.90 20.18 12.25
C GLY A 244 -4.78 20.71 13.16
N SER A 245 -3.53 20.30 12.94
CA SER A 245 -2.37 20.84 13.67
C SER A 245 -2.22 22.35 13.45
N ILE A 246 -2.34 22.82 12.20
CA ILE A 246 -2.26 24.25 11.87
C ILE A 246 -3.38 25.04 12.57
N VAL A 247 -4.60 24.52 12.55
CA VAL A 247 -5.75 25.14 13.21
C VAL A 247 -5.51 25.30 14.70
N ILE A 248 -5.04 24.24 15.38
CA ILE A 248 -4.76 24.27 16.82
C ILE A 248 -3.68 25.31 17.11
N ALA A 249 -2.60 25.35 16.31
CA ALA A 249 -1.54 26.33 16.46
C ALA A 249 -2.07 27.78 16.32
N LEU A 250 -2.83 28.07 15.26
CA LEU A 250 -3.43 29.40 15.06
C LEU A 250 -4.42 29.79 16.16
N ALA A 251 -5.16 28.82 16.71
CA ALA A 251 -6.08 29.06 17.82
C ALA A 251 -5.31 29.48 19.10
N ILE A 252 -4.24 28.77 19.44
CA ILE A 252 -3.40 29.08 20.61
C ILE A 252 -2.73 30.45 20.41
N GLU A 253 -2.16 30.71 19.24
CA GLU A 253 -1.54 31.99 18.89
C GLU A 253 -2.56 33.16 18.98
N GLY A 254 -3.78 32.94 18.48
CA GLY A 254 -4.86 33.92 18.56
C GLY A 254 -5.28 34.23 19.99
N LEU A 255 -5.38 33.22 20.85
CA LEU A 255 -5.67 33.40 22.27
C LEU A 255 -4.56 34.20 22.98
N MET A 256 -3.30 33.90 22.68
CA MET A 256 -2.15 34.64 23.20
C MET A 256 -2.16 36.11 22.77
N LEU A 257 -2.54 36.40 21.52
CA LEU A 257 -2.69 37.77 21.02
C LEU A 257 -3.81 38.55 21.71
N VAL A 258 -4.92 37.88 22.09
CA VAL A 258 -5.99 38.51 22.88
C VAL A 258 -5.44 39.01 24.21
N PHE A 259 -4.72 38.16 24.96
CA PHE A 259 -4.11 38.57 26.23
C PHE A 259 -3.08 39.69 26.06
N LYS A 260 -2.23 39.59 25.02
CA LYS A 260 -1.22 40.61 24.70
C LYS A 260 -1.87 41.97 24.41
N PHE A 261 -2.89 42.02 23.57
CA PHE A 261 -3.55 43.28 23.22
C PHE A 261 -4.45 43.81 24.32
N ALA A 262 -5.08 42.94 25.12
CA ALA A 262 -5.84 43.35 26.30
C ALA A 262 -4.98 44.13 27.31
N MET A 263 -3.70 43.76 27.47
CA MET A 263 -2.80 44.43 28.41
C MET A 263 -1.99 45.58 27.82
N ILE A 264 -1.51 45.47 26.57
CA ILE A 264 -0.50 46.40 26.02
C ILE A 264 -1.09 47.42 25.05
N ALA A 265 -2.10 47.04 24.25
CA ALA A 265 -2.65 47.90 23.20
C ALA A 265 -4.10 47.52 22.89
N PRO A 266 -5.07 47.94 23.73
CA PRO A 266 -6.47 47.53 23.62
C PRO A 266 -7.09 47.88 22.27
N GLN A 267 -6.59 48.92 21.59
CA GLN A 267 -7.06 49.32 20.26
C GLN A 267 -6.83 48.23 19.19
N LYS A 268 -5.86 47.33 19.40
CA LYS A 268 -5.54 46.22 18.49
C LYS A 268 -6.29 44.94 18.78
N LEU A 269 -7.13 44.91 19.82
CA LEU A 269 -7.88 43.72 20.23
C LEU A 269 -8.82 43.20 19.12
N MET A 270 -9.30 44.10 18.25
CA MET A 270 -10.08 43.74 17.07
C MET A 270 -9.33 42.80 16.12
N TYR A 271 -8.00 42.94 15.97
CA TYR A 271 -7.21 42.07 15.09
C TYR A 271 -7.13 40.63 15.63
N ALA A 272 -6.98 40.47 16.95
CA ALA A 272 -7.00 39.15 17.57
C ALA A 272 -8.39 38.49 17.45
N ALA A 273 -9.47 39.27 17.62
CA ALA A 273 -10.83 38.79 17.41
C ALA A 273 -11.08 38.34 15.96
N MET A 274 -10.61 39.10 14.96
CA MET A 274 -10.71 38.72 13.55
C MET A 274 -9.91 37.44 13.23
N LEU A 275 -8.73 37.26 13.83
CA LEU A 275 -7.95 36.04 13.66
C LEU A 275 -8.69 34.82 14.25
N LEU A 276 -9.26 34.94 15.45
CA LEU A 276 -10.06 33.86 16.03
C LEU A 276 -11.31 33.55 15.19
N ALA A 277 -11.95 34.56 14.60
CA ALA A 277 -13.07 34.37 13.67
C ALA A 277 -12.64 33.66 12.37
N ALA A 278 -11.44 33.95 11.86
CA ALA A 278 -10.90 33.23 10.70
C ALA A 278 -10.61 31.76 11.03
N VAL A 279 -10.06 31.49 12.22
CA VAL A 279 -9.79 30.12 12.70
C VAL A 279 -11.09 29.32 12.87
N THR A 280 -12.16 29.93 13.40
CA THR A 280 -13.46 29.24 13.50
C THR A 280 -14.06 28.94 12.13
N PHE A 281 -13.93 29.85 11.15
CA PHE A 281 -14.35 29.58 9.78
C PHE A 281 -13.55 28.42 9.15
N LEU A 282 -12.24 28.37 9.40
CA LEU A 282 -11.36 27.31 8.93
C LEU A 282 -11.71 25.96 9.58
N LEU A 283 -12.06 25.94 10.88
CA LEU A 283 -12.60 24.77 11.57
C LEU A 283 -13.91 24.28 10.96
N ILE A 284 -14.83 25.19 10.64
CA ILE A 284 -16.10 24.84 9.99
C ILE A 284 -15.85 24.25 8.60
N GLY A 285 -14.93 24.85 7.83
CA GLY A 285 -14.50 24.33 6.53
C GLY A 285 -13.91 22.92 6.62
N LEU A 286 -13.04 22.67 7.60
CA LEU A 286 -12.47 21.35 7.86
C LEU A 286 -13.55 20.34 8.29
N ALA A 287 -14.47 20.72 9.18
CA ALA A 287 -15.58 19.86 9.59
C ALA A 287 -16.51 19.50 8.40
N TYR A 288 -16.78 20.46 7.52
CA TYR A 288 -17.56 20.23 6.30
C TYR A 288 -16.83 19.29 5.33
N TYR A 289 -15.53 19.52 5.12
CA TYR A 289 -14.69 18.64 4.30
C TYR A 289 -14.70 17.20 4.83
N MET A 290 -14.48 17.00 6.14
CA MET A 290 -14.53 15.69 6.79
C MET A 290 -15.88 15.01 6.61
N LYS A 291 -16.99 15.76 6.73
CA LYS A 291 -18.34 15.22 6.57
C LYS A 291 -18.64 14.77 5.15
N ASN A 292 -18.14 15.50 4.14
CA ASN A 292 -18.33 15.14 2.74
C ASN A 292 -17.49 13.93 2.34
N VAL A 293 -16.22 13.91 2.73
CA VAL A 293 -15.35 12.72 2.55
C VAL A 293 -15.95 11.50 3.25
N GLY A 294 -16.58 11.68 4.42
CA GLY A 294 -17.29 10.63 5.13
C GLY A 294 -18.61 10.15 4.48
N LYS A 295 -19.19 10.93 3.56
CA LYS A 295 -20.48 10.64 2.90
C LYS A 295 -20.35 9.79 1.63
N ASP A 296 -19.23 9.85 0.93
CA ASP A 296 -18.93 9.02 -0.25
C ASP A 296 -18.69 7.52 0.11
N ILE A 297 -19.05 7.11 1.33
CA ILE A 297 -18.74 5.82 1.96
C ILE A 297 -20.02 5.13 2.48
N LYS A 298 -21.20 5.50 1.99
CA LYS A 298 -22.40 4.70 2.18
C LYS A 298 -22.86 4.06 0.88
#